data_AF-X1EHX9-F1
#
_entry.id   AF-X1EHX9-F1
#
_cell.length_a   1.000
_cell.length_b   1.000
_cell.length_c   1.000
_cell.angle_alpha   90.00
_cell.angle_beta   90.00
_cell.angle_gamma   90.00
#
_symmetry.space_group_name_H-M   'P 1'
#
loop_
_entity.id
_entity.type
_entity.pdbx_description
1 polymer ?
#
loop_
_entity_poly.entity_id
_entity_poly.type
_entity_poly.pdbx_seq_one_letter_code
_entity_poly.pdbx_strand_id
1 'polypeptide(L)' 'MTIEIRVERIVKLVGKIRVYDKLVTEDSLEPTTVNDMQGNVKDLCDEIKAEADQIKNEVDQWS' A
#
# COMPACT_ATOMS: atom_id res chain seq x y z
N MET A 1 -1.97 -13.04 -13.66
CA MET A 1 -1.52 -13.08 -12.25
C MET A 1 -2.69 -13.57 -11.43
N THR A 2 -2.53 -14.52 -10.52
CA THR A 2 -3.67 -15.04 -9.74
C THR A 2 -4.08 -14.04 -8.65
N ILE A 3 -5.34 -14.13 -8.19
CA ILE A 3 -5.83 -13.36 -7.02
C ILE A 3 -4.92 -13.55 -5.80
N GLU A 4 -4.41 -14.75 -5.56
CA GLU A 4 -3.48 -15.04 -4.47
C GLU A 4 -2.21 -14.16 -4.52
N ILE A 5 -1.57 -14.07 -5.70
CA ILE A 5 -0.37 -13.23 -5.87
C ILE A 5 -0.70 -11.75 -5.64
N ARG A 6 -1.87 -11.27 -6.07
CA ARG A 6 -2.31 -9.89 -5.82
C ARG A 6 -2.53 -9.62 -4.34
N VAL A 7 -3.15 -10.55 -3.62
CA VAL A 7 -3.32 -10.46 -2.16
C VAL A 7 -1.96 -10.40 -1.47
N GLU A 8 -1.00 -11.23 -1.84
CA GLU A 8 0.36 -11.17 -1.28
C GLU A 8 1.06 -9.82 -1.54
N ARG A 9 0.85 -9.24 -2.73
CA ARG A 9 1.36 -7.90 -3.04
C ARG A 9 0.73 -6.83 -2.15
N ILE A 10 -0.59 -6.82 -2.01
CA ILE A 10 -1.31 -5.90 -1.12
C ILE A 10 -0.78 -6.03 0.31
N VAL A 11 -0.59 -7.25 0.82
CA VAL A 11 -0.04 -7.48 2.16
C VAL A 11 1.35 -6.87 2.31
N LYS A 12 2.23 -7.03 1.31
CA LYS A 12 3.57 -6.41 1.31
C LYS A 12 3.50 -4.88 1.31
N LEU A 13 2.62 -4.29 0.50
CA LEU A 13 2.44 -2.84 0.41
C LEU A 13 1.91 -2.26 1.73
N VAL A 14 0.89 -2.88 2.33
CA VAL A 14 0.39 -2.51 3.66
C VAL A 14 1.48 -2.66 4.72
N GLY A 15 2.33 -3.68 4.61
CA GLY A 15 3.50 -3.86 5.47
C GLY A 15 4.46 -2.66 5.41
N LYS A 16 4.74 -2.12 4.21
CA LYS A 16 5.56 -0.91 4.05
C LYS A 16 4.90 0.30 4.71
N ILE A 17 3.60 0.49 4.52
CA ILE A 17 2.86 1.61 5.14
C ILE A 17 3.00 1.57 6.67
N ARG A 18 2.90 0.39 7.29
CA ARG A 18 3.11 0.24 8.74
C ARG A 18 4.51 0.66 9.19
N VAL A 19 5.54 0.44 8.36
CA VAL A 19 6.90 0.89 8.68
C VAL A 19 6.99 2.41 8.61
N TYR A 20 6.42 3.04 7.57
CA TYR A 20 6.36 4.50 7.48
C TYR A 20 5.61 5.14 8.65
N ASP A 21 4.47 4.58 9.04
CA ASP A 21 3.67 5.05 10.18
C ASP A 21 4.48 5.02 11.49
N LYS A 22 5.20 3.92 11.74
CA LYS A 22 6.12 3.82 12.89
C LYS A 22 7.22 4.87 12.85
N LEU A 23 7.89 5.04 11.71
CA LEU A 23 8.97 6.02 11.59
C LEU A 23 8.48 7.44 11.86
N VAL A 24 7.31 7.82 11.34
CA VAL A 24 6.74 9.16 11.55
C VAL A 24 6.27 9.37 13.00
N THR A 25 5.87 8.31 13.70
CA THR A 25 5.35 8.40 15.08
C THR A 25 6.42 8.26 16.15
N GLU A 26 7.48 7.48 15.90
CA GLU A 26 8.53 7.18 16.88
C GLU A 26 9.76 8.10 16.72
N ASP A 27 10.07 8.55 15.50
CA ASP A 27 11.24 9.41 15.25
C ASP A 27 10.86 10.90 15.19
N SER A 28 11.69 11.76 15.76
CA SER A 28 11.60 13.22 15.56
C SER A 28 12.18 13.61 14.20
N LEU A 29 11.45 13.28 13.14
CA LEU A 29 11.83 13.58 11.76
C LEU A 29 11.59 15.06 11.42
N GLU A 30 12.42 15.60 10.53
CA GLU A 30 12.19 16.94 9.99
C GLU A 30 10.89 16.99 9.17
N PRO A 31 10.13 18.10 9.20
CA PRO A 31 8.85 18.22 8.49
C PRO A 31 8.94 17.93 6.98
N THR A 32 10.05 18.28 6.33
CA THR A 32 10.32 17.97 4.93
C THR A 32 10.38 16.47 4.67
N THR A 33 11.07 15.72 5.53
CA THR A 33 11.15 14.25 5.47
C THR A 33 9.78 13.62 5.65
N VAL A 34 8.98 14.13 6.60
CA VAL A 34 7.61 13.66 6.82
C VAL A 34 6.73 13.91 5.59
N ASN A 35 6.85 15.06 4.93
CA ASN A 35 6.09 15.37 3.71
C ASN A 35 6.45 14.43 2.56
N ASP A 36 7.74 14.14 2.36
CA ASP A 36 8.20 13.20 1.33
C ASP A 36 7.68 11.77 1.63
N MET A 37 7.72 11.36 2.91
CA MET A 37 7.13 10.10 3.36
C MET A 37 5.63 10.03 3.10
N GLN A 38 4.88 11.11 3.35
CA GLN A 38 3.45 11.17 3.06
C GLN A 38 3.15 10.98 1.57
N GLY A 39 3.96 11.57 0.67
CA GLY A 39 3.87 11.34 -0.76
C GLY A 39 4.03 9.85 -1.10
N ASN A 40 5.11 9.24 -0.62
CA ASN A 40 5.38 7.82 -0.83
C ASN A 40 4.25 6.91 -0.31
N VAL A 41 3.69 7.22 0.86
CA VAL A 41 2.59 6.44 1.43
C VAL A 41 1.30 6.58 0.61
N LYS A 42 1.02 7.76 0.04
CA LYS A 42 -0.12 7.94 -0.88
C LYS A 42 0.02 7.10 -2.13
N ASP A 43 1.21 7.09 -2.74
CA ASP A 43 1.47 6.27 -3.93
C ASP A 43 1.29 4.76 -3.63
N LEU A 44 1.74 4.31 -2.44
CA LEU A 44 1.51 2.93 -1.98
C LEU A 44 0.01 2.62 -1.80
N CYS A 45 -0.78 3.55 -1.27
CA CYS A 45 -2.23 3.41 -1.15
C CYS A 45 -2.92 3.30 -2.51
N ASP A 46 -2.49 4.09 -3.49
CA ASP A 46 -3.03 4.03 -4.85
C ASP A 46 -2.68 2.70 -5.54
N GLU A 47 -1.47 2.17 -5.32
CA GLU A 47 -1.07 0.85 -5.81
C GLU A 47 -1.92 -0.27 -5.17
N ILE A 48 -2.16 -0.22 -3.85
CA ILE A 48 -3.04 -1.17 -3.16
C ILE A 48 -4.45 -1.14 -3.75
N LYS A 49 -4.99 0.05 -3.99
CA LYS A 49 -6.32 0.22 -4.60
C LYS A 49 -6.37 -0.42 -5.97
N ALA A 50 -5.37 -0.17 -6.83
CA ALA A 50 -5.32 -0.76 -8.16
C ALA A 50 -5.29 -2.28 -8.12
N GLU A 51 -4.48 -2.90 -7.25
CA GLU A 51 -4.45 -4.36 -7.10
C GLU A 51 -5.79 -4.92 -6.56
N ALA A 52 -6.44 -4.23 -5.62
CA ALA A 52 -7.74 -4.62 -5.08
C ALA A 52 -8.86 -4.54 -6.13
N ASP A 53 -8.87 -3.49 -6.96
CA ASP A 53 -9.81 -3.35 -8.07
C ASP A 53 -9.63 -4.47 -9.10
N GLN A 54 -8.39 -4.89 -9.37
CA GLN A 54 -8.13 -6.04 -10.24
C GLN A 54 -8.62 -7.36 -9.65
N ILE A 55 -8.43 -7.59 -8.35
CA ILE A 55 -9.00 -8.77 -7.67
C ILE A 55 -10.52 -8.78 -7.82
N LYS A 56 -11.17 -7.64 -7.57
CA LYS A 56 -12.62 -7.51 -7.70
C LYS A 56 -13.08 -7.87 -9.11
N ASN A 57 -12.43 -7.31 -10.13
CA ASN A 57 -12.75 -7.61 -11.54
C ASN A 57 -12.57 -9.10 -11.87
N GLU A 58 -11.53 -9.76 -11.36
CA GLU A 58 -11.31 -11.20 -11.55
C GLU A 58 -12.39 -12.04 -10.86
N VAL A 59 -12.85 -11.62 -9.66
CA VAL A 59 -13.95 -12.28 -8.92
C VAL A 59 -15.30 -12.10 -9.62
N ASP A 60 -15.59 -10.91 -10.16
CA ASP A 60 -16.83 -10.62 -10.89
C ASP A 60 -16.98 -11.50 -12.16
N GLN A 61 -15.88 -12.08 -12.64
CA GLN A 61 -15.83 -12.99 -13.78
C GLN A 61 -15.92 -14.48 -13.40
N TRP A 62 -16.02 -14.81 -12.11
CA TRP A 62 -16.19 -16.21 -11.69
C TRP A 62 -17.55 -16.76 -12.13
N SER A 63 -17.52 -17.91 -12.78
CA SER A 63 -18.68 -18.64 -13.31
C SER A 63 -18.95 -19.90 -12.51
#